data_AF-A0A914D078-F1
#
_entry.id   AF-A0A914D078-F1
#
_cell.length_a   1.000
_cell.length_b   1.000
_cell.length_c   1.000
_cell.angle_alpha   90.00
_cell.angle_beta   90.00
_cell.angle_gamma   90.00
#
_symmetry.space_group_name_H-M   'P 1'
#
loop_
_entity.id
_entity.type
_entity.pdbx_description
1 polymer ?
#
loop_
_entity_poly.entity_id
_entity_poly.type
_entity_poly.pdbx_seq_one_letter_code
_entity_poly.pdbx_strand_id
1 'polypeptide(L)'
;MALRPTILLGLLCAALAANLSPSLLRGYRAGHHYSYDFDGQIASSLSNAEDYSTIRIRSQVNFDFLNDKIVLVKLERPELGTLNGFLDQPERIHSFQKFEQLDVKPEHISQLDLPFEMRYDNGQISDIKFHRGDSVWSENIKRSIVNLLQVQLEAPNDEARSYQPSYFYQTNETTIEGECETSYHIQKLDDSDYKSVEENKPSVNITKTVNFEKCQRRPE
;
A
#
# COMPACT_ATOMS: atom_id res chain seq x y z
N MET A 1 45.87 59.23 16.81
CA MET A 1 45.03 59.75 15.71
C MET A 1 45.37 58.90 14.49
N ALA A 2 44.54 58.04 13.92
CA ALA A 2 43.12 57.77 14.06
C ALA A 2 42.83 56.27 13.78
N LEU A 3 41.66 55.82 14.22
CA LEU A 3 41.08 54.50 14.01
C LEU A 3 40.96 54.15 12.51
N ARG A 4 41.18 52.89 12.11
CA ARG A 4 40.11 51.89 11.87
C ARG A 4 40.66 50.55 11.34
N PRO A 5 40.08 49.41 11.77
CA PRO A 5 40.43 48.07 11.31
C PRO A 5 39.57 47.68 10.11
N THR A 6 40.14 47.00 9.11
CA THR A 6 39.35 46.35 8.05
C THR A 6 39.45 44.86 8.23
N ILE A 7 38.41 44.31 8.85
CA ILE A 7 38.13 42.88 8.99
C ILE A 7 37.73 42.38 7.60
N LEU A 8 38.56 41.56 6.95
CA LEU A 8 38.14 40.79 5.78
C LEU A 8 37.63 39.43 6.29
N LEU A 9 36.36 39.39 6.67
CA LEU A 9 35.65 38.16 6.98
C LEU A 9 35.36 37.45 5.65
N GLY A 10 36.20 36.47 5.30
CA GLY A 10 35.92 35.57 4.18
C GLY A 10 34.68 34.74 4.48
N LEU A 11 33.54 35.17 3.92
CA LEU A 11 32.30 34.40 3.87
C LEU A 11 32.54 33.14 3.04
N LEU A 12 32.96 32.07 3.72
CA LEU A 12 32.87 30.71 3.21
C LEU A 12 31.38 30.32 3.25
N CYS A 13 30.61 30.77 2.27
CA CYS A 13 29.30 30.18 1.99
C CYS A 13 29.52 28.79 1.40
N ALA A 14 29.89 27.83 2.25
CA ALA A 14 29.53 26.45 2.01
C ALA A 14 28.01 26.37 2.19
N ALA A 15 27.28 26.79 1.16
CA ALA A 15 25.90 26.38 1.02
C ALA A 15 25.96 24.86 0.96
N LEU A 16 25.56 24.21 2.06
CA LEU A 16 25.10 22.84 2.02
C LEU A 16 24.08 22.80 0.87
N ALA A 17 24.48 22.27 -0.28
CA ALA A 17 23.55 21.57 -1.13
C ALA A 17 23.06 20.40 -0.28
N ALA A 18 22.10 20.67 0.60
CA ALA A 18 21.19 19.65 1.02
C ALA A 18 20.59 19.15 -0.30
N ASN A 19 21.03 17.97 -0.73
CA ASN A 19 20.32 17.17 -1.71
C ASN A 19 18.95 16.87 -1.09
N LEU A 20 18.08 17.88 -1.05
CA LEU A 20 16.65 17.68 -1.03
C LEU A 20 16.36 17.20 -2.45
N SER A 21 16.58 15.92 -2.73
CA SER A 21 15.74 15.28 -3.72
C SER A 21 14.33 15.40 -3.14
N PRO A 22 13.47 16.28 -3.69
CA PRO A 22 12.08 16.21 -3.32
C PRO A 22 11.62 14.94 -4.01
N SER A 23 11.53 13.83 -3.26
CA SER A 23 10.70 12.72 -3.68
C SER A 23 9.29 13.31 -3.76
N LEU A 24 8.93 13.83 -4.93
CA LEU A 24 7.69 14.55 -5.25
C LEU A 24 6.44 13.69 -4.96
N LEU A 25 6.64 12.43 -4.57
CA LEU A 25 5.65 11.38 -4.40
C LEU A 25 5.78 10.64 -3.04
N ARG A 26 6.20 11.33 -1.96
CA ARG A 26 6.09 10.75 -0.61
C ARG A 26 4.60 10.71 -0.20
N GLY A 27 3.96 9.57 -0.44
CA GLY A 27 2.52 9.37 -0.17
C GLY A 27 2.17 9.49 1.31
N TYR A 28 3.03 8.99 2.20
CA TYR A 28 2.80 8.95 3.65
C TYR A 28 3.83 9.76 4.43
N ARG A 29 3.40 10.34 5.56
CA ARG A 29 4.20 11.24 6.41
C ARG A 29 4.44 10.61 7.78
N ALA A 30 5.65 10.75 8.30
CA ALA A 30 5.97 10.39 9.67
C ALA A 30 5.11 11.16 10.68
N GLY A 31 4.76 10.50 11.78
CA GLY A 31 3.91 11.00 12.86
C GLY A 31 2.43 11.14 12.51
N HIS A 32 1.99 10.64 11.35
CA HIS A 32 0.60 10.73 10.91
C HIS A 32 -0.12 9.39 11.00
N HIS A 33 -1.41 9.48 11.30
CA HIS A 33 -2.35 8.37 11.30
C HIS A 33 -3.17 8.40 10.01
N TYR A 34 -3.30 7.25 9.35
CA TYR A 34 -4.12 7.06 8.16
C TYR A 34 -5.11 5.93 8.40
N SER A 35 -6.39 6.18 8.14
CA SER A 35 -7.46 5.19 8.29
C SER A 35 -8.11 4.96 6.93
N TYR A 36 -8.25 3.69 6.55
CA TYR A 36 -8.88 3.26 5.30
C TYR A 36 -10.01 2.27 5.58
N ASP A 37 -11.08 2.36 4.79
CA ASP A 37 -12.06 1.30 4.72
C ASP A 37 -11.56 0.24 3.74
N PHE A 38 -11.47 -1.00 4.21
CA PHE A 38 -11.02 -2.14 3.42
C PHE A 38 -12.19 -3.09 3.15
N ASP A 39 -12.38 -3.44 1.89
CA ASP A 39 -13.33 -4.44 1.42
C ASP A 39 -12.60 -5.47 0.54
N GLY A 40 -12.71 -6.74 0.92
CA GLY A 40 -12.17 -7.87 0.16
C GLY A 40 -13.26 -8.88 -0.17
N GLN A 41 -13.20 -9.46 -1.36
CA GLN A 41 -14.12 -10.51 -1.81
C GLN A 41 -13.36 -11.55 -2.63
N ILE A 42 -13.61 -12.82 -2.35
CA ILE A 42 -13.11 -13.95 -3.13
C ILE A 42 -14.32 -14.79 -3.50
N ALA A 43 -14.54 -14.99 -4.81
CA ALA A 43 -15.59 -15.83 -5.34
C ALA A 43 -14.95 -17.00 -6.11
N SER A 44 -15.46 -18.21 -5.91
CA SER A 44 -15.03 -19.41 -6.62
C SER A 44 -16.24 -20.18 -7.13
N SER A 45 -16.13 -20.72 -8.34
CA SER A 45 -17.15 -21.57 -8.95
C SER A 45 -16.51 -22.74 -9.69
N LEU A 46 -17.31 -23.77 -9.93
CA LEU A 46 -16.94 -24.82 -10.88
C LEU A 46 -17.12 -24.30 -12.31
N SER A 47 -16.33 -24.81 -13.25
CA SER A 47 -16.47 -24.43 -14.66
C SER A 47 -17.90 -24.66 -15.15
N ASN A 48 -18.50 -23.64 -15.75
CA ASN A 48 -19.89 -23.60 -16.24
C ASN A 48 -20.98 -23.65 -15.15
N ALA A 49 -20.64 -23.48 -13.87
CA ALA A 49 -21.64 -23.25 -12.82
C ALA A 49 -21.99 -21.75 -12.75
N GLU A 50 -23.28 -21.46 -12.55
CA GLU A 50 -23.78 -20.10 -12.30
C GLU A 50 -23.69 -19.71 -10.82
N ASP A 51 -23.55 -20.70 -9.94
CA ASP A 51 -23.41 -20.51 -8.50
C ASP A 51 -21.94 -20.37 -8.09
N TYR A 52 -21.71 -19.49 -7.12
CA TYR A 52 -20.40 -19.21 -6.53
C TYR A 52 -20.43 -19.50 -5.04
N SER A 53 -19.31 -19.99 -4.52
CA SER A 53 -18.98 -19.90 -3.10
C SER A 53 -18.13 -18.65 -2.90
N THR A 54 -18.64 -17.69 -2.15
CA THR A 54 -18.03 -16.37 -1.99
C THR A 54 -17.79 -16.06 -0.54
N ILE A 55 -16.58 -15.62 -0.21
CA ILE A 55 -16.19 -15.10 1.09
C ILE A 55 -15.93 -13.60 0.95
N ARG A 56 -16.38 -12.84 1.95
CA ARG A 56 -16.22 -11.39 2.04
C ARG A 56 -15.60 -11.00 3.37
N ILE A 57 -14.74 -9.99 3.35
CA ILE A 57 -14.20 -9.33 4.52
C ILE A 57 -14.41 -7.82 4.41
N ARG A 58 -14.80 -7.18 5.51
CA ARG A 58 -14.77 -5.72 5.68
C ARG A 58 -14.03 -5.37 6.96
N SER A 59 -13.21 -4.33 6.95
CA SER A 59 -12.53 -3.82 8.14
C SER A 59 -12.16 -2.36 7.96
N GLN A 60 -11.99 -1.62 9.06
CA GLN A 60 -11.19 -0.39 9.03
C GLN A 60 -9.72 -0.78 9.21
N VAL A 61 -8.81 -0.22 8.43
CA VAL A 61 -7.37 -0.50 8.52
C VAL A 61 -6.65 0.80 8.83
N ASN A 62 -5.96 0.79 9.97
CA ASN A 62 -5.26 1.94 10.52
C ASN A 62 -3.76 1.77 10.34
N PHE A 63 -3.10 2.82 9.85
CA PHE A 63 -1.67 2.90 9.65
C PHE A 63 -1.11 4.09 10.44
N ASP A 64 -0.35 3.79 11.48
CA ASP A 64 0.36 4.76 12.30
C ASP A 64 1.83 4.80 11.89
N PHE A 65 2.23 5.82 11.13
CA PHE A 65 3.62 6.01 10.70
C PHE A 65 4.44 6.57 11.86
N LEU A 66 4.96 5.70 12.72
CA LEU A 66 5.74 6.09 13.91
C LEU A 66 6.98 6.93 13.54
N ASN A 67 7.58 6.65 12.39
CA ASN A 67 8.62 7.45 11.77
C ASN A 67 8.60 7.27 10.24
N ASP A 68 9.65 7.72 9.55
CA ASP A 68 9.77 7.65 8.09
C ASP A 68 9.75 6.22 7.51
N LYS A 69 9.96 5.19 8.34
CA LYS A 69 10.10 3.81 7.90
C LYS A 69 9.25 2.80 8.66
N ILE A 70 8.93 3.06 9.92
CA ILE A 70 8.22 2.10 10.77
C ILE A 70 6.75 2.48 10.83
N VAL A 71 5.90 1.50 10.50
CA VAL A 71 4.45 1.65 10.50
C VAL A 71 3.86 0.61 11.44
N LEU A 72 3.04 1.06 12.38
CA LEU A 72 2.18 0.20 13.18
C LEU A 72 0.84 0.08 12.47
N VAL A 73 0.37 -1.14 12.26
CA VAL A 73 -0.85 -1.43 11.50
C VAL A 73 -1.84 -2.17 12.38
N LYS A 74 -3.12 -1.80 12.27
CA LYS A 74 -4.21 -2.45 13.00
C LYS A 74 -5.46 -2.57 12.13
N LEU A 75 -6.09 -3.74 12.13
CA LEU A 75 -7.39 -3.97 11.51
C LEU A 75 -8.44 -3.85 12.60
N GLU A 76 -9.31 -2.86 12.51
CA GLU A 76 -10.40 -2.67 13.47
C GLU A 76 -11.73 -3.15 12.94
N ARG A 77 -12.47 -3.82 13.83
CA ARG A 77 -13.84 -4.31 13.59
C ARG A 77 -13.93 -5.16 12.30
N PRO A 78 -13.10 -6.21 12.16
CA PRO A 78 -13.20 -7.08 11.00
C PRO A 78 -14.52 -7.85 11.03
N GLU A 79 -15.24 -7.81 9.91
CA GLU A 79 -16.49 -8.53 9.67
C GLU A 79 -16.28 -9.50 8.51
N LEU A 80 -16.72 -10.75 8.69
CA LEU A 80 -16.62 -11.81 7.71
C LEU A 80 -18.02 -12.23 7.26
N GLY A 81 -18.19 -12.42 5.97
CA GLY A 81 -19.45 -12.82 5.36
C GLY A 81 -19.25 -13.94 4.34
N THR A 82 -20.27 -14.74 4.14
CA THR A 82 -20.29 -15.80 3.13
C THR A 82 -21.58 -15.73 2.30
N LEU A 83 -21.50 -16.14 1.04
CA LEU A 83 -22.63 -16.34 0.15
C LEU A 83 -22.37 -17.60 -0.68
N ASN A 84 -23.34 -18.50 -0.72
CA ASN A 84 -23.32 -19.66 -1.60
C ASN A 84 -24.54 -19.57 -2.54
N GLY A 85 -24.29 -19.38 -3.83
CA GLY A 85 -25.34 -19.25 -4.84
C GLY A 85 -24.98 -18.24 -5.92
N PHE A 86 -25.99 -17.80 -6.66
CA PHE A 86 -25.84 -16.86 -7.76
C PHE A 86 -25.23 -15.53 -7.31
N LEU A 87 -24.22 -15.07 -8.04
CA LEU A 87 -23.59 -13.77 -7.86
C LEU A 87 -23.35 -13.14 -9.23
N ASP A 88 -24.09 -12.07 -9.54
CA ASP A 88 -23.86 -11.29 -10.77
C ASP A 88 -22.51 -10.57 -10.67
N GLN A 89 -21.69 -10.63 -11.72
CA GLN A 89 -20.36 -9.98 -11.77
C GLN A 89 -19.52 -10.29 -10.52
N PRO A 90 -19.13 -11.56 -10.31
CA PRO A 90 -18.41 -12.01 -9.11
C PRO A 90 -17.07 -11.30 -8.88
N GLU A 91 -16.48 -10.71 -9.93
CA GLU A 91 -15.28 -9.90 -9.90
C GLU A 91 -15.47 -8.52 -9.23
N ARG A 92 -16.72 -8.08 -9.03
CA ARG A 92 -17.04 -6.81 -8.37
C ARG A 92 -17.31 -7.01 -6.88
N ILE A 93 -16.89 -6.03 -6.09
CA ILE A 93 -17.20 -5.95 -4.66
C ILE A 93 -18.70 -5.70 -4.49
N HIS A 94 -19.43 -6.65 -3.89
CA HIS A 94 -20.86 -6.52 -3.60
C HIS A 94 -21.14 -5.95 -2.21
N SER A 95 -22.32 -5.40 -1.98
CA SER A 95 -22.71 -4.89 -0.66
C SER A 95 -22.68 -5.99 0.42
N PHE A 96 -22.12 -5.70 1.60
CA PHE A 96 -21.98 -6.70 2.67
C PHE A 96 -23.33 -7.28 3.14
N GLN A 97 -24.44 -6.54 3.01
CA GLN A 97 -25.79 -7.01 3.37
C GLN A 97 -26.31 -8.16 2.51
N LYS A 98 -25.69 -8.44 1.36
CA LYS A 98 -26.01 -9.63 0.56
C LYS A 98 -25.44 -10.91 1.17
N PHE A 99 -24.50 -10.80 2.11
CA PHE A 99 -23.78 -11.94 2.68
C PHE A 99 -24.35 -12.29 4.03
N GLU A 100 -24.37 -13.59 4.32
CA GLU A 100 -24.63 -14.08 5.66
C GLU A 100 -23.38 -13.85 6.49
N GLN A 101 -23.52 -13.18 7.65
CA GLN A 101 -22.39 -12.97 8.54
C GLN A 101 -21.89 -14.31 9.06
N LEU A 102 -20.59 -14.56 8.88
CA LEU A 102 -19.97 -15.79 9.31
C LEU A 102 -19.83 -15.76 10.84
N ASP A 103 -20.39 -16.78 11.51
CA ASP A 103 -20.22 -16.96 12.95
C ASP A 103 -18.81 -17.49 13.23
N VAL A 104 -17.88 -16.57 13.40
CA VAL A 104 -16.49 -16.86 13.71
C VAL A 104 -16.28 -16.73 15.20
N LYS A 105 -15.63 -17.75 15.80
CA LYS A 105 -15.27 -17.72 17.21
C LYS A 105 -14.59 -16.39 17.57
N PRO A 106 -14.96 -15.73 18.68
CA PRO A 106 -14.38 -14.45 19.07
C PRO A 106 -12.85 -14.45 19.14
N GLU A 107 -12.26 -15.59 19.51
CA GLU A 107 -10.82 -15.83 19.55
C GLU A 107 -10.12 -15.68 18.18
N HIS A 108 -10.79 -16.02 17.09
CA HIS A 108 -10.22 -15.86 15.74
C HIS A 108 -10.37 -14.42 15.24
N ILE A 109 -11.51 -13.78 15.51
CA ILE A 109 -11.72 -12.37 15.18
C ILE A 109 -10.73 -11.48 15.93
N SER A 110 -10.45 -11.80 17.20
CA SER A 110 -9.48 -11.03 17.99
C SER A 110 -8.04 -11.16 17.48
N GLN A 111 -7.68 -12.26 16.80
CA GLN A 111 -6.37 -12.36 16.16
C GLN A 111 -6.19 -11.32 15.04
N LEU A 112 -7.22 -11.09 14.24
CA LEU A 112 -7.17 -10.06 13.19
C LEU A 112 -7.01 -8.64 13.78
N ASP A 113 -7.57 -8.38 14.96
CA ASP A 113 -7.46 -7.08 15.66
C ASP A 113 -6.10 -6.85 16.35
N LEU A 114 -5.25 -7.88 16.46
CA LEU A 114 -3.91 -7.72 17.02
C LEU A 114 -3.05 -6.80 16.12
N PRO A 115 -2.41 -5.76 16.67
CA PRO A 115 -1.57 -4.87 15.89
C PRO A 115 -0.27 -5.57 15.47
N PHE A 116 0.30 -5.12 14.36
CA PHE A 116 1.57 -5.62 13.83
C PHE A 116 2.41 -4.48 13.27
N GLU A 117 3.72 -4.67 13.23
CA GLU A 117 4.68 -3.67 12.73
C GLU A 117 5.16 -4.07 11.33
N MET A 118 5.38 -3.10 10.46
CA MET A 118 6.08 -3.30 9.19
C MET A 118 7.05 -2.16 8.90
N ARG A 119 8.06 -2.44 8.07
CA ARG A 119 8.90 -1.41 7.47
C ARG A 119 8.35 -1.01 6.11
N TYR A 120 8.12 0.29 5.91
CA TYR A 120 7.66 0.90 4.66
C TYR A 120 8.70 1.91 4.17
N ASP A 121 9.33 1.66 3.03
CA ASP A 121 10.39 2.52 2.48
C ASP A 121 10.14 2.77 0.98
N ASN A 122 9.82 4.01 0.62
CA ASN A 122 9.55 4.43 -0.76
C ASN A 122 8.62 3.48 -1.55
N GLY A 123 7.52 3.04 -0.92
CA GLY A 123 6.54 2.16 -1.56
C GLY A 123 6.83 0.67 -1.44
N GLN A 124 7.94 0.27 -0.79
CA GLN A 124 8.27 -1.13 -0.52
C GLN A 124 7.94 -1.51 0.92
N ILE A 125 7.40 -2.71 1.11
CA ILE A 125 7.12 -3.29 2.43
C ILE A 125 8.13 -4.38 2.74
N SER A 126 8.59 -4.43 3.99
CA SER A 126 9.54 -5.43 4.47
C SER A 126 9.42 -5.61 5.99
N ASP A 127 10.11 -6.61 6.53
CA ASP A 127 10.29 -6.82 7.97
C ASP A 127 8.97 -6.79 8.77
N ILE A 128 7.94 -7.47 8.27
CA ILE A 128 6.64 -7.55 8.94
C ILE A 128 6.79 -8.39 10.22
N LYS A 129 6.44 -7.81 11.36
CA LYS A 129 6.49 -8.44 12.68
C LYS A 129 5.08 -8.55 13.23
N PHE A 130 4.55 -9.76 13.22
CA PHE A 130 3.25 -10.09 13.77
C PHE A 130 3.29 -10.24 15.30
N HIS A 131 2.12 -10.14 15.93
CA HIS A 131 2.00 -10.36 17.35
C HIS A 131 2.18 -11.86 17.64
N ARG A 132 2.76 -12.24 18.79
CA ARG A 132 2.99 -13.66 19.13
C ARG A 132 1.71 -14.50 19.26
N GLY A 133 0.57 -13.84 19.43
CA GLY A 133 -0.75 -14.46 19.48
C GLY A 133 -1.42 -14.61 18.12
N ASP A 134 -0.82 -14.09 17.05
CA ASP A 134 -1.27 -14.35 15.70
C ASP A 134 -1.04 -15.80 15.32
N SER A 135 -2.02 -16.35 14.61
CA SER A 135 -1.89 -17.62 13.92
C SER A 135 -1.56 -17.36 12.45
N VAL A 136 -1.01 -18.36 11.77
CA VAL A 136 -0.57 -18.24 10.37
C VAL A 136 -1.65 -17.69 9.43
N TRP A 137 -2.92 -18.06 9.63
CA TRP A 137 -4.01 -17.56 8.79
C TRP A 137 -4.27 -16.05 8.99
N SER A 138 -4.19 -15.57 10.23
CA SER A 138 -4.31 -14.15 10.56
C SER A 138 -3.15 -13.34 9.98
N GLU A 139 -1.93 -13.86 10.12
CA GLU A 139 -0.72 -13.27 9.51
C GLU A 139 -0.85 -13.14 8.00
N ASN A 140 -1.35 -14.18 7.32
CA ASN A 140 -1.52 -14.19 5.88
C ASN A 140 -2.59 -13.20 5.41
N ILE A 141 -3.73 -13.08 6.11
CA ILE A 141 -4.73 -12.06 5.80
C ILE A 141 -4.15 -10.65 5.95
N LYS A 142 -3.46 -10.38 7.07
CA LYS A 142 -2.80 -9.09 7.32
C LYS A 142 -1.78 -8.76 6.23
N ARG A 143 -0.97 -9.76 5.82
CA ARG A 143 0.01 -9.62 4.74
C ARG A 143 -0.64 -9.27 3.40
N SER A 144 -1.72 -9.97 3.05
CA SER A 144 -2.48 -9.70 1.82
C SER A 144 -3.05 -8.27 1.78
N ILE A 145 -3.53 -7.76 2.91
CA ILE A 145 -4.05 -6.39 3.02
C ILE A 145 -2.94 -5.37 2.83
N VAL A 146 -1.83 -5.48 3.58
CA VAL A 146 -0.76 -4.48 3.48
C VAL A 146 -0.02 -4.52 2.15
N ASN A 147 0.02 -5.67 1.47
CA ASN A 147 0.60 -5.79 0.13
C ASN A 147 -0.06 -4.84 -0.89
N LEU A 148 -1.31 -4.41 -0.66
CA LEU A 148 -1.97 -3.40 -1.50
C LEU A 148 -1.30 -2.02 -1.40
N LEU A 149 -0.63 -1.71 -0.30
CA LEU A 149 0.14 -0.48 -0.14
C LEU A 149 1.50 -0.53 -0.85
N GLN A 150 1.94 -1.69 -1.34
CA GLN A 150 3.22 -1.83 -2.00
C GLN A 150 3.17 -1.27 -3.43
N VAL A 151 3.35 0.04 -3.52
CA VAL A 151 3.30 0.82 -4.76
C VAL A 151 4.56 1.65 -4.88
N GLN A 152 5.48 1.21 -5.74
CA GLN A 152 6.69 1.94 -6.03
C GLN A 152 6.41 2.96 -7.14
N LEU A 153 6.58 4.24 -6.83
CA LEU A 153 6.30 5.32 -7.78
C LEU A 153 7.53 5.78 -8.55
N GLU A 154 8.72 5.38 -8.13
CA GLU A 154 9.97 5.77 -8.78
C GLU A 154 10.54 4.56 -9.51
N ALA A 155 10.84 4.74 -10.80
CA ALA A 155 11.45 3.68 -11.59
C ALA A 155 12.88 3.41 -11.06
N PRO A 156 13.22 2.17 -10.68
CA PRO A 156 14.57 1.86 -10.21
C PRO A 156 15.62 2.24 -11.25
N ASN A 157 16.61 3.05 -10.85
CA ASN A 157 17.73 3.49 -11.67
C ASN A 157 17.37 4.40 -12.87
N ASP A 158 16.14 4.94 -12.94
CA ASP A 158 15.76 5.88 -14.00
C ASP A 158 14.81 6.98 -13.50
N GLU A 159 15.32 7.83 -12.61
CA GLU A 159 14.58 8.97 -12.05
C GLU A 159 14.09 9.94 -13.14
N ALA A 160 14.82 10.04 -14.26
CA ALA A 160 14.46 10.90 -15.39
C ALA A 160 13.10 10.50 -16.00
N ARG A 161 12.79 9.20 -16.06
CA ARG A 161 11.48 8.72 -16.54
C ARG A 161 10.32 9.12 -15.64
N SER A 162 10.52 9.20 -14.32
CA SER A 162 9.47 9.59 -13.37
C SER A 162 9.00 11.03 -13.56
N TYR A 163 9.74 11.87 -14.30
CA TYR A 163 9.30 13.22 -14.65
C TYR A 163 8.33 13.25 -15.84
N GLN A 164 8.26 12.20 -16.67
CA GLN A 164 7.35 12.17 -17.82
C GLN A 164 5.87 12.15 -17.35
N PRO A 165 4.94 12.71 -18.14
CA PRO A 165 3.50 12.69 -17.82
C PRO A 165 2.94 11.27 -17.76
N SER A 166 3.48 10.36 -18.57
CA SER A 166 3.10 8.95 -18.60
C SER A 166 4.34 8.12 -18.84
N TYR A 167 4.58 7.10 -18.02
CA TYR A 167 5.73 6.22 -18.17
C TYR A 167 5.44 4.80 -17.71
N PHE A 168 6.22 3.88 -18.27
CA PHE A 168 6.14 2.45 -17.99
C PHE A 168 7.50 1.94 -17.55
N TYR A 169 7.52 1.06 -16.55
CA TYR A 169 8.72 0.35 -16.15
C TYR A 169 8.40 -1.03 -15.59
N GLN A 170 9.41 -1.90 -15.55
CA GLN A 170 9.33 -3.23 -14.98
C GLN A 170 10.41 -3.40 -13.93
N THR A 171 10.10 -4.14 -12.87
CA THR A 171 11.02 -4.47 -11.78
C THR A 171 10.69 -5.84 -11.20
N ASN A 172 11.63 -6.45 -10.49
CA ASN A 172 11.34 -7.61 -9.67
C ASN A 172 10.98 -7.14 -8.26
N GLU A 173 9.85 -7.62 -7.75
CA GLU A 173 9.29 -7.18 -6.49
C GLU A 173 8.96 -8.39 -5.61
N THR A 174 9.23 -8.28 -4.30
CA THR A 174 8.82 -9.31 -3.33
C THR A 174 7.36 -9.09 -2.95
N THR A 175 6.48 -9.94 -3.47
CA THR A 175 5.03 -9.92 -3.21
C THR A 175 4.64 -11.05 -2.25
N ILE A 176 3.35 -11.17 -1.93
CA ILE A 176 2.82 -12.33 -1.20
C ILE A 176 3.03 -13.67 -1.92
N GLU A 177 3.21 -13.65 -3.24
CA GLU A 177 3.44 -14.84 -4.07
C GLU A 177 4.94 -15.20 -4.22
N GLY A 178 5.82 -14.39 -3.64
CA GLY A 178 7.28 -14.49 -3.80
C GLY A 178 7.86 -13.34 -4.63
N GLU A 179 9.05 -13.56 -5.19
CA GLU A 179 9.76 -12.58 -6.00
C GLU A 179 9.26 -12.62 -7.46
N CYS A 180 8.43 -11.65 -7.85
CA CYS A 180 7.72 -11.67 -9.14
C CYS A 180 8.13 -10.51 -10.04
N GLU A 181 8.18 -10.76 -11.36
CA GLU A 181 8.24 -9.69 -12.36
C GLU A 181 6.96 -8.85 -12.29
N THR A 182 7.11 -7.56 -12.03
CA THR A 182 6.02 -6.61 -11.84
C THR A 182 6.20 -5.42 -12.79
N SER A 183 5.13 -5.03 -13.45
CA SER A 183 5.11 -3.87 -14.35
C SER A 183 4.23 -2.76 -13.80
N TYR A 184 4.69 -1.52 -13.97
CA TYR A 184 3.99 -0.31 -13.59
C TYR A 184 3.72 0.55 -14.81
N HIS A 185 2.48 1.05 -14.90
CA HIS A 185 2.10 2.14 -15.80
C HIS A 185 1.57 3.29 -14.97
N ILE A 186 2.30 4.41 -14.98
CA ILE A 186 1.98 5.59 -14.17
C ILE A 186 1.63 6.74 -15.10
N GLN A 187 0.48 7.36 -14.86
CA GLN A 187 -0.05 8.50 -15.61
C GLN A 187 -0.36 9.64 -14.64
N LYS A 188 0.30 10.78 -14.83
CA LYS A 188 -0.01 12.02 -14.12
C LYS A 188 -1.29 12.60 -14.71
N LEU A 189 -2.23 12.92 -13.84
CA LEU A 189 -3.49 13.55 -14.22
C LEU A 189 -3.31 15.07 -14.14
N ASP A 190 -3.87 15.77 -15.12
CA ASP A 190 -3.94 17.22 -15.08
C ASP A 190 -5.00 17.66 -14.05
N ASP A 191 -4.77 18.79 -13.37
CA ASP A 191 -5.65 19.33 -12.33
C ASP A 191 -7.10 19.57 -12.81
N SER A 192 -7.36 19.59 -14.12
CA SER A 192 -8.69 19.75 -14.72
C SER A 192 -9.59 18.52 -14.61
N ASP A 193 -9.01 17.33 -14.43
CA ASP A 193 -9.73 16.05 -14.59
C ASP A 193 -10.41 15.56 -13.31
N TYR A 194 -10.05 16.11 -12.14
CA TYR A 194 -10.66 15.78 -10.85
C TYR A 194 -11.07 17.04 -10.07
N LYS A 195 -12.38 17.29 -9.94
CA LYS A 195 -12.97 18.42 -9.18
C LYS A 195 -12.93 18.28 -7.64
N SER A 196 -12.20 17.31 -7.12
CA SER A 196 -12.07 17.03 -5.69
C SER A 196 -10.87 16.09 -5.59
N VAL A 197 -9.76 16.44 -4.94
CA VAL A 197 -9.60 16.60 -3.49
C VAL A 197 -8.35 17.47 -3.28
N GLU A 198 -8.50 18.59 -2.58
CA GLU A 198 -7.46 19.61 -2.30
C GLU A 198 -6.82 20.26 -3.55
N GLU A 199 -7.20 21.51 -3.81
CA GLU A 199 -6.55 22.36 -4.82
C GLU A 199 -5.02 22.30 -4.66
N ASN A 200 -4.30 21.90 -5.73
CA ASN A 200 -2.84 21.81 -5.86
C ASN A 200 -2.13 20.50 -5.45
N LYS A 201 -2.80 19.34 -5.40
CA LYS A 201 -2.10 18.04 -5.28
C LYS A 201 -2.08 17.26 -6.60
N PRO A 202 -0.89 16.90 -7.13
CA PRO A 202 -0.81 16.11 -8.36
C PRO A 202 -1.47 14.75 -8.13
N SER A 203 -2.50 14.45 -8.92
CA SER A 203 -3.15 13.15 -8.91
C SER A 203 -2.48 12.23 -9.93
N VAL A 204 -2.32 10.96 -9.58
CA VAL A 204 -1.69 9.96 -10.46
C VAL A 204 -2.57 8.73 -10.56
N ASN A 205 -2.76 8.25 -11.79
CA ASN A 205 -3.32 6.93 -12.06
C ASN A 205 -2.17 5.94 -12.18
N ILE A 206 -2.22 4.89 -11.37
CA ILE A 206 -1.18 3.86 -11.31
C ILE A 206 -1.83 2.51 -11.58
N THR A 207 -1.34 1.83 -12.61
CA THR A 207 -1.66 0.42 -12.88
C THR A 207 -0.44 -0.41 -12.57
N LYS A 208 -0.56 -1.28 -11.57
CA LYS A 208 0.43 -2.31 -11.24
C LYS A 208 -0.06 -3.65 -11.75
N THR A 209 0.80 -4.41 -12.42
CA THR A 209 0.49 -5.76 -12.90
C THR A 209 1.60 -6.71 -12.48
N VAL A 210 1.23 -7.80 -11.81
CA VAL A 210 2.16 -8.85 -11.37
C VAL A 210 2.07 -10.03 -12.34
N ASN A 211 3.21 -10.51 -12.82
CA ASN A 211 3.27 -11.68 -13.69
C ASN A 211 3.49 -12.96 -12.87
N PHE A 212 2.40 -13.66 -12.56
CA PHE A 212 2.43 -14.88 -11.74
C PHE A 212 3.18 -16.07 -12.38
N GLU A 213 3.37 -16.06 -13.70
CA GLU A 213 4.18 -17.06 -14.42
C GLU A 213 5.68 -16.86 -14.21
N LYS A 214 6.08 -15.65 -13.79
CA LYS A 214 7.47 -15.25 -13.54
C LYS A 214 7.72 -14.89 -12.07
N CYS A 215 7.20 -15.71 -11.17
CA CYS A 215 7.52 -15.65 -9.75
C CYS A 215 8.57 -16.70 -9.37
N GLN A 216 9.65 -16.24 -8.74
CA GLN A 216 10.69 -17.06 -8.15
C GLN A 216 10.52 -17.08 -6.62
N ARG A 217 11.10 -18.09 -5.96
CA ARG A 217 11.10 -18.20 -4.49
C ARG A 217 9.69 -18.05 -3.89
N ARG A 218 8.76 -18.88 -4.37
CA ARG A 218 7.39 -18.90 -3.83
C ARG A 218 7.46 -19.27 -2.33
N PRO A 219 6.69 -18.60 -1.45
CA PRO A 219 6.61 -18.98 -0.06
C PRO A 219 6.12 -20.43 0.04
N GLU A 220 6.81 -21.26 0.83
CA GLU A 220 6.32 -22.59 1.24
C GLU A 220 5.14 -22.48 2.21
#